data_AF-A0A5J4ZU10-F1
#
_entry.id   AF-A0A5J4ZU10-F1
#
_cell.length_a   1.000
_cell.length_b   1.000
_cell.length_c   1.000
_cell.angle_alpha   90.00
_cell.angle_beta   90.00
_cell.angle_gamma   90.00
#
_symmetry.space_group_name_H-M   'P 1'
#
loop_
_entity.id
_entity.type
_entity.pdbx_description
1 polymer ?
#
loop_
_entity_poly.entity_id
_entity_poly.type
_entity_poly.pdbx_seq_one_letter_code
_entity_poly.pdbx_strand_id
1 'polypeptide(L)'
;MFGMVEPAVATDFIETSCQATHYPSLCVECLSSYASTIQQSDQQLAQAALSVSLARARSAATFVSSMAKASGIKPTESQAVQDCIVNMGDTVNQLRRSIQEIGNMGKVAGQDFVWHVNNVQTWVSAALTDDNTCTDGFASLAMDGNVKTAINNRVINKFFFINDKKGRGLKLCFLLEIWVSSLSIYANKIQTSPRLLASTALNVTLSATRSSSVIMKKLSKSQGLSPREAAAMLDCVEEIGNSVDELKRSIEEMNYSGGPNFELQMSDIQTWVSAALTDDDTCMDGFAGNAMNGKIKSTVRSYIVKVAHLTSNALALINNYAGKQTTTP
;
A
#
# COMPACT_ATOMS: atom_id res chain seq x y z
N MET A 1 -25.84 -8.32 28.84
CA MET A 1 -26.44 -6.98 28.75
C MET A 1 -25.44 -6.11 27.99
N PHE A 2 -25.58 -6.00 26.66
CA PHE A 2 -24.69 -5.17 25.84
C PHE A 2 -25.20 -3.72 25.94
N GLY A 3 -24.48 -2.89 26.68
CA GLY A 3 -24.79 -1.47 26.81
C GLY A 3 -24.58 -0.76 25.48
N MET A 4 -25.63 -0.13 24.94
CA MET A 4 -25.48 0.78 23.81
C MET A 4 -24.68 2.00 24.28
N VAL A 5 -23.53 2.23 23.67
CA VAL A 5 -22.70 3.42 23.91
C VAL A 5 -23.48 4.66 23.46
N GLU A 6 -23.48 5.70 24.29
CA GLU A 6 -24.17 6.96 24.00
C GLU A 6 -23.57 7.64 22.74
N PRO A 7 -24.38 8.18 21.80
CA PRO A 7 -23.89 8.72 20.52
C PRO A 7 -22.82 9.81 20.67
N ALA A 8 -22.87 10.58 21.76
CA ALA A 8 -21.88 11.60 22.08
C ALA A 8 -20.48 11.00 22.34
N VAL A 9 -20.43 9.86 23.03
CA VAL A 9 -19.17 9.17 23.38
C VAL A 9 -18.50 8.53 22.17
N ALA A 10 -19.30 8.00 21.23
CA ALA A 10 -18.78 7.46 19.98
C ALA A 10 -18.26 8.56 19.03
N THR A 11 -18.90 9.73 19.06
CA THR A 11 -18.45 10.90 18.26
C THR A 11 -17.14 11.44 18.80
N ASP A 12 -16.98 11.55 20.12
CA ASP A 12 -15.74 11.97 20.78
C ASP A 12 -14.55 11.03 20.48
N PHE A 13 -14.81 9.71 20.41
CA PHE A 13 -13.82 8.72 19.98
C PHE A 13 -13.36 8.93 18.52
N ILE A 14 -14.29 9.24 17.62
CA ILE A 14 -13.98 9.56 16.21
C ILE A 14 -13.17 10.86 16.12
N GLU A 15 -13.60 11.90 16.83
CA GLU A 15 -12.88 13.19 16.87
C GLU A 15 -11.45 13.01 17.35
N THR A 16 -11.25 12.28 18.45
CA THR A 16 -9.92 11.98 19.00
C THR A 16 -9.07 11.18 18.00
N SER A 17 -9.63 10.12 17.40
CA SER A 17 -8.93 9.31 16.41
C SER A 17 -8.54 10.10 15.15
N CYS A 18 -9.40 11.03 14.74
CA CYS A 18 -9.18 11.88 13.57
C CYS A 18 -8.11 12.96 13.79
N GLN A 19 -7.77 13.33 15.03
CA GLN A 19 -6.70 14.29 15.33
C GLN A 19 -5.32 13.81 14.85
N ALA A 20 -5.11 12.49 14.78
CA ALA A 20 -3.87 11.90 14.27
C ALA A 20 -3.72 12.03 12.75
N THR A 21 -4.76 12.50 12.05
CA THR A 21 -4.76 12.64 10.59
C THR A 21 -4.33 14.03 10.15
N HIS A 22 -3.78 14.15 8.94
CA HIS A 22 -3.51 15.46 8.34
C HIS A 22 -4.76 16.31 8.05
N TYR A 23 -5.96 15.70 8.03
CA TYR A 23 -7.23 16.41 7.76
C TYR A 23 -8.33 15.99 8.75
N PRO A 24 -8.23 16.39 10.03
CA PRO A 24 -9.13 15.92 11.09
C PRO A 24 -10.61 16.21 10.81
N SER A 25 -10.92 17.40 10.28
CA SER A 25 -12.30 17.79 9.99
C SER A 25 -12.97 16.89 8.95
N LEU A 26 -12.26 16.56 7.86
CA LEU A 26 -12.78 15.70 6.80
C LEU A 26 -12.89 14.25 7.26
N CYS A 27 -11.97 13.79 8.11
CA CYS A 27 -12.05 12.49 8.77
C CYS A 27 -13.32 12.37 9.61
N VAL A 28 -13.60 13.35 10.48
CA VAL A 28 -14.83 13.38 11.31
C VAL A 28 -16.07 13.41 10.42
N GLU A 29 -16.11 14.26 9.41
CA GLU A 29 -17.25 14.35 8.48
C GLU A 29 -17.56 13.00 7.81
N CYS A 30 -16.51 12.26 7.39
CA CYS A 30 -16.69 10.98 6.71
C CYS A 30 -17.17 9.85 7.63
N LEU A 31 -16.85 9.91 8.93
CA LEU A 31 -17.06 8.82 9.88
C LEU A 31 -18.21 9.07 10.86
N SER A 32 -18.64 10.31 11.04
CA SER A 32 -19.68 10.69 12.01
C SER A 32 -21.01 9.95 11.79
N SER A 33 -21.40 9.72 10.52
CA SER A 33 -22.62 8.95 10.22
C SER A 33 -22.53 7.46 10.61
N TYR A 34 -21.32 6.97 10.90
CA TYR A 34 -21.02 5.61 11.32
C TYR A 34 -20.77 5.49 12.82
N ALA A 35 -20.91 6.57 13.60
CA ALA A 35 -20.62 6.59 15.04
C ALA A 35 -21.30 5.47 15.83
N SER A 36 -22.56 5.14 15.52
CA SER A 36 -23.29 4.04 16.18
C SER A 36 -22.71 2.65 15.90
N THR A 37 -22.05 2.46 14.75
CA THR A 37 -21.37 1.21 14.36
C THR A 37 -19.94 1.18 14.91
N ILE A 38 -19.25 2.33 14.85
CA ILE A 38 -17.87 2.50 15.32
C ILE A 38 -17.77 2.33 16.85
N GLN A 39 -18.73 2.91 17.58
CA GLN A 39 -18.73 2.98 19.04
C GLN A 39 -17.37 3.49 19.55
N GLN A 40 -16.66 2.72 20.37
CA GLN A 40 -15.28 3.00 20.81
C GLN A 40 -14.33 1.87 20.39
N SER A 41 -14.52 1.33 19.18
CA SER A 41 -13.73 0.20 18.68
C SER A 41 -12.89 0.61 17.48
N ASP A 42 -11.57 0.50 17.62
CA ASP A 42 -10.60 0.68 16.53
C ASP A 42 -10.86 -0.23 15.33
N GLN A 43 -11.27 -1.48 15.60
CA GLN A 43 -11.62 -2.43 14.54
C GLN A 43 -12.84 -1.95 13.75
N GLN A 44 -13.88 -1.47 14.45
CA GLN A 44 -15.08 -0.94 13.81
C GLN A 44 -14.81 0.39 13.10
N LEU A 45 -13.93 1.24 13.64
CA LEU A 45 -13.44 2.46 13.01
C LEU A 45 -12.77 2.15 11.67
N ALA A 46 -11.83 1.22 11.66
CA ALA A 46 -11.11 0.81 10.46
C ALA A 46 -12.04 0.12 9.43
N GLN A 47 -12.99 -0.70 9.89
CA GLN A 47 -14.02 -1.31 9.03
C GLN A 47 -14.95 -0.27 8.39
N ALA A 48 -15.39 0.73 9.16
CA ALA A 48 -16.21 1.82 8.68
C ALA A 48 -15.45 2.66 7.64
N ALA A 49 -14.19 3.01 7.92
CA ALA A 49 -13.35 3.77 6.99
C ALA A 49 -13.13 3.05 5.65
N LEU A 50 -12.85 1.74 5.69
CA LEU A 50 -12.72 0.92 4.48
C LEU A 50 -14.04 0.80 3.71
N SER A 51 -15.17 0.68 4.43
CA SER A 51 -16.50 0.60 3.83
C SER A 51 -16.90 1.89 3.12
N VAL A 52 -16.62 3.05 3.74
CA VAL A 52 -16.82 4.37 3.13
C VAL A 52 -15.95 4.51 1.87
N SER A 53 -14.69 4.11 1.97
CA SER A 53 -13.74 4.15 0.85
C SER A 53 -14.20 3.27 -0.31
N LEU A 54 -14.64 2.03 -0.04
CA LEU A 54 -15.17 1.12 -1.05
C LEU A 54 -16.43 1.66 -1.72
N ALA A 55 -17.36 2.23 -0.93
CA ALA A 55 -18.58 2.83 -1.47
C ALA A 55 -18.26 3.98 -2.44
N ARG A 56 -17.29 4.83 -2.08
CA ARG A 56 -16.81 5.91 -2.94
C ARG A 56 -16.10 5.40 -4.19
N ALA A 57 -15.20 4.43 -4.05
CA ALA A 57 -14.49 3.81 -5.18
C ALA A 57 -15.48 3.18 -6.18
N ARG A 58 -16.51 2.48 -5.71
CA ARG A 58 -17.59 1.96 -6.57
C ARG A 58 -18.32 3.07 -7.31
N SER A 59 -18.68 4.12 -6.58
CA SER A 59 -19.36 5.29 -7.14
C SER A 59 -18.52 5.99 -8.22
N ALA A 60 -17.19 6.01 -8.06
CA ALA A 60 -16.26 6.52 -9.05
C ALA A 60 -16.10 5.57 -10.25
N ALA A 61 -15.93 4.27 -10.02
CA ALA A 61 -15.86 3.26 -11.08
C ALA A 61 -17.09 3.30 -12.00
N THR A 62 -18.30 3.39 -11.42
CA THR A 62 -19.55 3.53 -12.20
C THR A 62 -19.55 4.80 -13.04
N PHE A 63 -19.12 5.92 -12.46
CA PHE A 63 -19.08 7.19 -13.17
C PHE A 63 -18.09 7.18 -14.34
N VAL A 64 -16.87 6.67 -14.13
CA VAL A 64 -15.87 6.55 -15.21
C VAL A 64 -16.40 5.60 -16.31
N SER A 65 -17.09 4.53 -15.93
CA SER A 65 -17.74 3.62 -16.89
C SER A 65 -18.85 4.31 -17.70
N SER A 66 -19.59 5.24 -17.10
CA SER A 66 -20.57 6.07 -17.81
C SER A 66 -19.90 7.07 -18.74
N MET A 67 -18.75 7.63 -18.35
CA MET A 67 -17.98 8.54 -19.20
C MET A 67 -17.56 7.85 -20.50
N ALA A 68 -17.11 6.59 -20.48
CA ALA A 68 -16.74 5.87 -21.71
C ALA A 68 -17.88 5.77 -22.76
N LYS A 69 -19.13 5.98 -22.34
CA LYS A 69 -20.32 5.94 -23.22
C LYS A 69 -20.80 7.32 -23.64
N ALA A 70 -20.19 8.40 -23.13
CA ALA A 70 -20.60 9.75 -23.45
C ALA A 70 -20.19 10.13 -24.88
N SER A 71 -21.06 10.86 -25.56
CA SER A 71 -20.76 11.44 -26.87
C SER A 71 -19.79 12.61 -26.75
N GLY A 72 -18.90 12.77 -27.73
CA GLY A 72 -17.96 13.89 -27.79
C GLY A 72 -16.59 13.66 -27.13
N ILE A 73 -16.27 12.41 -26.76
CA ILE A 73 -14.95 12.03 -26.25
C ILE A 73 -13.97 11.83 -27.41
N LYS A 74 -12.79 12.44 -27.33
CA LYS A 74 -11.72 12.25 -28.32
C LYS A 74 -11.12 10.85 -28.20
N PRO A 75 -10.56 10.27 -29.29
CA PRO A 75 -9.95 8.94 -29.23
C PRO A 75 -8.88 8.79 -28.13
N THR A 76 -8.06 9.82 -27.91
CA THR A 76 -7.04 9.85 -26.85
C THR A 76 -7.65 9.84 -25.45
N GLU A 77 -8.72 10.61 -25.24
CA GLU A 77 -9.47 10.64 -23.98
C GLU A 77 -10.18 9.30 -23.76
N SER A 78 -10.71 8.67 -24.81
CA SER A 78 -11.38 7.37 -24.72
C SER A 78 -10.42 6.27 -24.23
N GLN A 79 -9.18 6.26 -24.71
CA GLN A 79 -8.18 5.30 -24.22
C GLN A 79 -7.85 5.56 -22.74
N ALA A 80 -7.61 6.81 -22.35
CA ALA A 80 -7.34 7.17 -20.96
C ALA A 80 -8.52 6.83 -20.02
N VAL A 81 -9.76 7.00 -20.49
CA VAL A 81 -10.97 6.58 -19.77
C VAL A 81 -10.98 5.06 -19.60
N GLN A 82 -10.67 4.29 -20.64
CA GLN A 82 -10.64 2.83 -20.57
C GLN A 82 -9.57 2.32 -19.59
N ASP A 83 -8.38 2.93 -19.60
CA ASP A 83 -7.32 2.62 -18.64
C ASP A 83 -7.75 2.97 -17.20
N CYS A 84 -8.42 4.11 -17.02
CA CYS A 84 -8.98 4.48 -15.73
C CYS A 84 -10.08 3.50 -15.27
N ILE A 85 -10.93 2.97 -16.15
CA ILE A 85 -11.93 1.95 -15.79
C ILE A 85 -11.26 0.72 -15.17
N VAL A 86 -10.15 0.26 -15.76
CA VAL A 86 -9.37 -0.87 -15.23
C VAL A 86 -8.84 -0.55 -13.84
N ASN A 87 -8.17 0.60 -13.68
CA ASN A 87 -7.59 1.02 -12.40
C ASN A 87 -8.66 1.20 -11.30
N MET A 88 -9.82 1.77 -11.62
CA MET A 88 -10.92 1.90 -10.66
C MET A 88 -11.52 0.55 -10.28
N GLY A 89 -11.58 -0.39 -11.23
CA GLY A 89 -11.98 -1.78 -10.97
C GLY A 89 -11.02 -2.48 -10.01
N ASP A 90 -9.72 -2.30 -10.22
CA ASP A 90 -8.66 -2.81 -9.33
C ASP A 90 -8.77 -2.18 -7.94
N THR A 91 -8.94 -0.87 -7.84
CA THR A 91 -9.19 -0.15 -6.57
C THR A 91 -10.36 -0.76 -5.78
N VAL A 92 -11.50 -0.99 -6.44
CA VAL A 92 -12.68 -1.61 -5.83
C VAL A 92 -12.37 -3.03 -5.33
N ASN A 93 -11.66 -3.82 -6.12
CA ASN A 93 -11.26 -5.17 -5.74
C ASN A 93 -10.34 -5.18 -4.52
N GLN A 94 -9.33 -4.31 -4.52
CA GLN A 94 -8.35 -4.22 -3.44
C GLN A 94 -9.01 -3.78 -2.13
N LEU A 95 -9.87 -2.76 -2.15
CA LEU A 95 -10.64 -2.32 -0.98
C LEU A 95 -11.61 -3.41 -0.48
N ARG A 96 -12.25 -4.18 -1.38
CA ARG A 96 -13.11 -5.30 -1.00
C ARG A 96 -12.33 -6.39 -0.26
N ARG A 97 -11.12 -6.73 -0.76
CA ARG A 97 -10.24 -7.68 -0.08
C ARG A 97 -9.84 -7.15 1.30
N SER A 98 -9.49 -5.86 1.41
CA SER A 98 -9.13 -5.24 2.69
C SER A 98 -10.24 -5.37 3.75
N ILE A 99 -11.50 -5.16 3.36
CA ILE A 99 -12.65 -5.33 4.25
C ILE A 99 -12.79 -6.79 4.73
N GLN A 100 -12.53 -7.75 3.84
CA GLN A 100 -12.60 -9.16 4.20
C GLN A 100 -11.51 -9.54 5.21
N GLU A 101 -10.27 -9.09 5.01
CA GLU A 101 -9.16 -9.40 5.92
C GLU A 101 -9.33 -8.77 7.29
N ILE A 102 -9.79 -7.52 7.38
CA ILE A 102 -10.04 -6.88 8.68
C ILE A 102 -11.19 -7.55 9.46
N GLY A 103 -12.09 -8.23 8.77
CA GLY A 103 -13.09 -9.11 9.39
C GLY A 103 -12.48 -10.38 9.98
N ASN A 104 -11.37 -10.87 9.41
CA ASN A 104 -10.66 -12.05 9.89
C ASN A 104 -9.71 -11.71 11.06
N MET A 105 -9.20 -10.49 11.15
CA MET A 105 -8.32 -10.03 12.24
C MET A 105 -8.92 -10.20 13.65
N GLY A 106 -10.22 -9.95 13.82
CA GLY A 106 -10.87 -10.06 15.13
C GLY A 106 -10.97 -11.48 15.68
N LYS A 107 -10.58 -12.49 14.89
CA LYS A 107 -10.67 -13.92 15.23
C LYS A 107 -9.31 -14.53 15.60
N VAL A 108 -8.22 -13.80 15.39
CA VAL A 108 -6.85 -14.32 15.51
C VAL A 108 -5.97 -13.37 16.32
N ALA A 109 -4.88 -13.90 16.88
CA ALA A 109 -3.90 -13.14 17.66
C ALA A 109 -2.47 -13.50 17.22
N GLY A 110 -1.48 -12.70 17.61
CA GLY A 110 -0.07 -12.97 17.30
C GLY A 110 0.25 -12.80 15.82
N GLN A 111 0.98 -13.74 15.23
CA GLN A 111 1.51 -13.64 13.87
C GLN A 111 0.41 -13.58 12.80
N ASP A 112 -0.69 -14.31 12.99
CA ASP A 112 -1.81 -14.34 12.05
C ASP A 112 -2.55 -12.99 12.00
N PHE A 113 -2.64 -12.31 13.16
CA PHE A 113 -3.20 -10.95 13.22
C PHE A 113 -2.36 -9.97 12.40
N VAL A 114 -1.03 -10.01 12.57
CA VAL A 114 -0.09 -9.18 11.80
C VAL A 114 -0.13 -9.48 10.30
N TRP A 115 -0.31 -10.75 9.93
CA TRP A 115 -0.43 -11.15 8.53
C TRP A 115 -1.65 -10.51 7.85
N HIS A 116 -2.81 -10.60 8.48
CA HIS A 116 -4.02 -9.93 7.98
C HIS A 116 -3.80 -8.42 7.89
N VAL A 117 -3.14 -7.85 8.89
CA VAL A 117 -2.83 -6.43 8.96
C VAL A 117 -2.04 -6.03 7.71
N ASN A 118 -0.90 -6.68 7.46
CA ASN A 118 -0.06 -6.39 6.29
C ASN A 118 -0.82 -6.54 4.96
N ASN A 119 -1.71 -7.53 4.83
CA ASN A 119 -2.56 -7.66 3.65
C ASN A 119 -3.45 -6.45 3.43
N VAL A 120 -4.12 -5.98 4.49
CA VAL A 120 -4.97 -4.78 4.41
C VAL A 120 -4.15 -3.56 3.99
N GLN A 121 -2.98 -3.33 4.61
CA GLN A 121 -2.09 -2.22 4.24
C GLN A 121 -1.66 -2.28 2.77
N THR A 122 -1.32 -3.49 2.31
CA THR A 122 -0.90 -3.76 0.93
C THR A 122 -1.98 -3.35 -0.05
N TRP A 123 -3.20 -3.86 0.14
CA TRP A 123 -4.27 -3.64 -0.83
C TRP A 123 -4.83 -2.22 -0.75
N VAL A 124 -4.86 -1.61 0.44
CA VAL A 124 -5.18 -0.17 0.54
C VAL A 124 -4.14 0.64 -0.23
N SER A 125 -2.85 0.39 -0.05
CA SER A 125 -1.78 1.09 -0.78
C SER A 125 -1.87 0.90 -2.29
N ALA A 126 -2.20 -0.32 -2.74
CA ALA A 126 -2.43 -0.63 -4.15
C ALA A 126 -3.64 0.15 -4.69
N ALA A 127 -4.76 0.17 -3.97
CA ALA A 127 -5.94 0.96 -4.35
C ALA A 127 -5.60 2.44 -4.52
N LEU A 128 -4.75 3.01 -3.66
CA LEU A 128 -4.31 4.41 -3.80
C LEU A 128 -3.51 4.61 -5.10
N THR A 129 -2.65 3.65 -5.40
CA THR A 129 -1.80 3.68 -6.59
C THR A 129 -2.64 3.59 -7.85
N ASP A 130 -3.67 2.74 -7.84
CA ASP A 130 -4.59 2.59 -8.95
C ASP A 130 -5.42 3.87 -9.18
N ASP A 131 -5.98 4.47 -8.12
CA ASP A 131 -6.66 5.78 -8.19
C ASP A 131 -5.76 6.86 -8.81
N ASN A 132 -4.50 6.92 -8.37
CA ASN A 132 -3.51 7.86 -8.91
C ASN A 132 -3.23 7.59 -10.38
N THR A 133 -3.02 6.32 -10.73
CA THR A 133 -2.69 5.92 -12.09
C THR A 133 -3.84 6.24 -13.04
N CYS A 134 -5.09 6.08 -12.61
CA CYS A 134 -6.24 6.57 -13.37
C CYS A 134 -6.08 8.07 -13.68
N THR A 135 -5.80 8.90 -12.67
CA THR A 135 -5.78 10.36 -12.84
C THR A 135 -4.54 10.87 -13.56
N ASP A 136 -3.39 10.21 -13.38
CA ASP A 136 -2.13 10.52 -14.04
C ASP A 136 -2.23 10.24 -15.55
N GLY A 137 -3.09 9.31 -15.97
CA GLY A 137 -3.45 9.09 -17.37
C GLY A 137 -4.01 10.33 -18.09
N PHE A 138 -4.50 11.32 -17.34
CA PHE A 138 -5.02 12.60 -17.85
C PHE A 138 -4.09 13.79 -17.61
N ALA A 139 -2.86 13.59 -17.13
CA ALA A 139 -1.99 14.70 -16.71
C ALA A 139 -1.52 15.59 -17.88
N SER A 140 -1.46 15.06 -19.12
CA SER A 140 -1.03 15.79 -20.31
C SER A 140 -1.91 17.00 -20.64
N LEU A 141 -1.30 18.07 -21.17
CA LEU A 141 -2.01 19.26 -21.69
C LEU A 141 -2.97 18.91 -22.84
N ALA A 142 -2.69 17.83 -23.59
CA ALA A 142 -3.58 17.34 -24.64
C ALA A 142 -4.90 16.76 -24.09
N MET A 143 -4.97 16.48 -22.78
CA MET A 143 -6.14 15.97 -22.07
C MET A 143 -6.88 17.07 -21.29
N ASP A 144 -6.46 18.34 -21.40
CA ASP A 144 -7.14 19.44 -20.71
C ASP A 144 -8.54 19.63 -21.30
N GLY A 145 -9.54 19.58 -20.42
CA GLY A 145 -10.94 19.69 -20.79
C GLY A 145 -11.89 19.11 -19.77
N ASN A 146 -13.15 18.96 -20.19
CA ASN A 146 -14.25 18.53 -19.33
C ASN A 146 -14.07 17.10 -18.83
N VAL A 147 -13.52 16.19 -19.64
CA VAL A 147 -13.32 14.77 -19.28
C VAL A 147 -12.32 14.65 -18.11
N LYS A 148 -11.12 15.23 -18.25
CA LYS A 148 -10.11 15.28 -17.17
C LYS A 148 -10.67 15.91 -15.91
N THR A 149 -11.34 17.04 -16.03
CA THR A 149 -11.94 17.75 -14.89
C THR A 149 -12.97 16.86 -14.19
N ALA A 150 -13.87 16.24 -14.94
CA ALA A 150 -14.91 15.36 -14.40
C ALA A 150 -14.33 14.12 -13.73
N ILE A 151 -13.32 13.47 -14.33
CA ILE A 151 -12.67 12.28 -13.78
C ILE A 151 -11.87 12.63 -12.53
N ASN A 152 -11.02 13.66 -12.58
CA ASN A 152 -10.32 14.15 -11.39
C ASN A 152 -11.33 14.53 -10.31
N ASN A 153 -12.48 15.09 -10.70
CA ASN A 153 -13.51 15.44 -9.76
C ASN A 153 -14.15 14.24 -9.06
N ARG A 154 -14.24 13.12 -9.76
CA ARG A 154 -14.87 11.93 -9.22
C ARG A 154 -13.90 11.03 -8.47
N VAL A 155 -12.68 10.89 -8.98
CA VAL A 155 -11.64 9.99 -8.48
C VAL A 155 -10.86 10.64 -7.35
N ILE A 156 -10.47 11.92 -7.52
CA ILE A 156 -9.75 12.67 -6.49
C ILE A 156 -10.73 13.52 -5.65
N ASN A 157 -11.70 14.19 -6.29
CA ASN A 157 -12.52 15.29 -5.72
C ASN A 157 -13.74 14.93 -4.89
N LYS A 158 -13.71 13.74 -4.29
CA LYS A 158 -14.48 13.47 -3.07
C LYS A 158 -13.65 13.01 -1.87
N PHE A 159 -12.33 13.10 -1.96
CA PHE A 159 -11.43 13.16 -0.79
C PHE A 159 -11.07 14.64 -0.45
N PHE A 160 -11.84 15.62 -0.96
CA PHE A 160 -11.27 16.92 -1.34
C PHE A 160 -11.29 18.02 -0.28
N PHE A 161 -10.11 18.62 -0.14
CA PHE A 161 -9.83 20.07 -0.15
C PHE A 161 -10.58 20.94 0.87
N ILE A 162 -9.85 21.27 1.93
CA ILE A 162 -9.66 22.69 2.27
C ILE A 162 -8.44 23.17 1.46
N ASN A 163 -8.59 24.28 0.73
CA ASN A 163 -7.49 24.94 0.03
C ASN A 163 -6.35 25.28 1.01
N ASP A 164 -5.19 24.61 0.90
CA ASP A 164 -3.92 25.25 1.23
C ASP A 164 -3.31 25.82 -0.05
N LYS A 165 -2.74 27.02 0.05
CA LYS A 165 -2.37 27.92 -1.06
C LYS A 165 -1.25 27.39 -1.99
N LYS A 166 -0.93 26.10 -1.97
CA LYS A 166 0.24 25.52 -2.65
C LYS A 166 -0.05 24.41 -3.67
N GLY A 167 -1.31 24.11 -4.00
CA GLY A 167 -1.63 23.35 -5.22
C GLY A 167 -1.02 21.95 -5.33
N ARG A 168 -0.70 21.29 -4.20
CA ARG A 168 -0.24 19.89 -4.19
C ARG A 168 -1.41 19.00 -3.77
N GLY A 169 -2.03 18.33 -4.75
CA GLY A 169 -3.09 17.36 -4.48
C GLY A 169 -2.53 16.17 -3.71
N LEU A 170 -2.96 16.00 -2.46
CA LEU A 170 -2.57 14.85 -1.64
C LEU A 170 -3.75 13.88 -1.45
N LYS A 171 -3.41 12.66 -1.83
CA LYS A 171 -4.17 11.42 -2.01
C LYS A 171 -4.44 10.77 -0.65
N LEU A 172 -5.61 10.15 -0.47
CA LEU A 172 -5.94 8.95 0.33
C LEU A 172 -5.09 8.54 1.58
N CYS A 173 -4.41 9.48 2.26
CA CYS A 173 -3.74 9.28 3.55
C CYS A 173 -4.71 8.93 4.67
N PHE A 174 -6.02 9.10 4.43
CA PHE A 174 -7.10 8.81 5.38
C PHE A 174 -7.07 7.38 5.95
N LEU A 175 -6.63 6.38 5.18
CA LEU A 175 -6.62 5.01 5.68
C LEU A 175 -5.31 4.65 6.38
N LEU A 176 -4.15 5.03 5.86
CA LEU A 176 -2.88 4.58 6.44
C LEU A 176 -2.62 5.20 7.83
N GLU A 177 -2.96 6.48 8.03
CA GLU A 177 -2.73 7.19 9.30
C GLU A 177 -3.69 6.74 10.40
N ILE A 178 -4.99 6.61 10.08
CA ILE A 178 -5.98 6.07 11.02
C ILE A 178 -5.64 4.62 11.35
N TRP A 179 -5.20 3.83 10.36
CA TRP A 179 -4.90 2.42 10.55
C TRP A 179 -3.60 2.21 11.36
N VAL A 180 -2.56 3.04 11.18
CA VAL A 180 -1.38 3.08 12.06
C VAL A 180 -1.76 3.50 13.48
N SER A 181 -2.68 4.47 13.64
CA SER A 181 -3.17 4.93 14.94
C SER A 181 -3.97 3.84 15.66
N SER A 182 -4.89 3.17 14.95
CA SER A 182 -5.65 2.02 15.46
C SER A 182 -4.75 0.80 15.75
N LEU A 183 -3.65 0.63 15.01
CA LEU A 183 -2.61 -0.38 15.29
C LEU A 183 -1.68 0.01 16.44
N SER A 184 -1.54 1.30 16.76
CA SER A 184 -0.70 1.75 17.89
C SER A 184 -1.18 1.18 19.23
N ILE A 185 -2.48 0.87 19.35
CA ILE A 185 -3.07 0.23 20.54
C ILE A 185 -2.78 -1.28 20.54
N TYR A 186 -2.63 -1.89 19.35
CA TYR A 186 -2.05 -3.23 19.19
C TYR A 186 -0.51 -3.23 19.27
N ALA A 187 0.15 -2.07 19.26
CA ALA A 187 1.61 -1.99 19.43
C ALA A 187 2.04 -2.45 20.83
N ASN A 188 1.17 -2.33 21.85
CA ASN A 188 1.37 -2.97 23.15
C ASN A 188 1.40 -4.52 23.08
N LYS A 189 0.81 -5.13 22.04
CA LYS A 189 0.97 -6.56 21.71
C LYS A 189 2.21 -6.85 20.86
N ILE A 190 2.70 -5.87 20.09
CA ILE A 190 3.85 -6.02 19.17
C ILE A 190 5.19 -5.72 19.89
N GLN A 191 5.18 -4.96 20.99
CA GLN A 191 6.37 -4.47 21.70
C GLN A 191 7.20 -5.52 22.45
N THR A 192 6.74 -6.75 22.65
CA THR A 192 7.46 -7.73 23.50
C THR A 192 8.20 -8.85 22.76
N SER A 193 8.07 -8.97 21.43
CA SER A 193 8.69 -10.09 20.68
C SER A 193 9.57 -9.60 19.53
N PRO A 194 10.91 -9.67 19.66
CA PRO A 194 11.86 -9.38 18.58
C PRO A 194 11.61 -10.22 17.32
N ARG A 195 11.14 -11.47 17.49
CA ARG A 195 10.72 -12.35 16.40
C ARG A 195 9.55 -11.76 15.62
N LEU A 196 8.53 -11.27 16.34
CA LEU A 196 7.34 -10.70 15.73
C LEU A 196 7.67 -9.42 14.95
N LEU A 197 8.57 -8.58 15.49
CA LEU A 197 9.07 -7.40 14.80
C LEU A 197 9.80 -7.75 13.50
N ALA A 198 10.72 -8.71 13.55
CA ALA A 198 11.46 -9.19 12.37
C ALA A 198 10.53 -9.80 11.31
N SER A 199 9.59 -10.64 11.72
CA SER A 199 8.59 -11.25 10.83
C SER A 199 7.63 -10.22 10.23
N THR A 200 7.23 -9.20 10.99
CA THR A 200 6.40 -8.10 10.48
C THR A 200 7.15 -7.35 9.38
N ALA A 201 8.41 -6.99 9.64
CA ALA A 201 9.22 -6.26 8.68
C ALA A 201 9.41 -7.05 7.38
N LEU A 202 9.70 -8.36 7.46
CA LEU A 202 9.77 -9.23 6.29
C LEU A 202 8.48 -9.23 5.46
N ASN A 203 7.32 -9.31 6.11
CA ASN A 203 6.03 -9.31 5.41
C ASN A 203 5.72 -7.97 4.74
N VAL A 204 6.04 -6.84 5.40
CA VAL A 204 5.90 -5.50 4.82
C VAL A 204 6.83 -5.34 3.61
N THR A 205 8.07 -5.80 3.73
CA THR A 205 9.03 -5.80 2.61
C THR A 205 8.52 -6.65 1.46
N LEU A 206 8.15 -7.92 1.68
CA LEU A 206 7.62 -8.81 0.64
C LEU A 206 6.42 -8.21 -0.10
N SER A 207 5.51 -7.56 0.64
CA SER A 207 4.37 -6.87 0.04
C SER A 207 4.79 -5.74 -0.90
N ALA A 208 5.71 -4.88 -0.44
CA ALA A 208 6.26 -3.80 -1.25
C ALA A 208 6.97 -4.35 -2.49
N THR A 209 7.80 -5.39 -2.34
CA THR A 209 8.52 -6.05 -3.44
C THR A 209 7.55 -6.66 -4.45
N ARG A 210 6.49 -7.36 -4.01
CA ARG A 210 5.45 -7.89 -4.91
C ARG A 210 4.74 -6.79 -5.70
N SER A 211 4.41 -5.69 -5.03
CA SER A 211 3.76 -4.54 -5.67
C SER A 211 4.68 -3.90 -6.72
N SER A 212 5.96 -3.71 -6.36
CA SER A 212 7.00 -3.23 -7.28
C SER A 212 7.21 -4.18 -8.46
N SER A 213 7.25 -5.50 -8.25
CA SER A 213 7.40 -6.52 -9.31
C SER A 213 6.30 -6.40 -10.37
N VAL A 214 5.04 -6.24 -9.95
CA VAL A 214 3.91 -6.04 -10.88
C VAL A 214 4.09 -4.76 -11.70
N ILE A 215 4.54 -3.68 -11.06
CA ILE A 215 4.79 -2.40 -11.73
C ILE A 215 5.96 -2.52 -12.72
N MET A 216 7.08 -3.13 -12.34
CA MET A 216 8.22 -3.35 -13.23
C MET A 216 7.81 -4.17 -14.46
N LYS A 217 6.98 -5.20 -14.27
CA LYS A 217 6.44 -6.01 -15.36
C LYS A 217 5.47 -5.25 -16.28
N LYS A 218 4.74 -4.27 -15.75
CA LYS A 218 3.91 -3.36 -16.57
C LYS A 218 4.79 -2.37 -17.34
N LEU A 219 5.79 -1.78 -16.67
CA LEU A 219 6.72 -0.82 -17.24
C LEU A 219 7.56 -1.46 -18.37
N SER A 220 8.01 -2.70 -18.22
CA SER A 220 8.79 -3.41 -19.24
C SER A 220 8.03 -3.65 -20.55
N LYS A 221 6.70 -3.55 -20.52
CA LYS A 221 5.82 -3.68 -21.69
C LYS A 221 5.33 -2.34 -22.24
N SER A 222 5.77 -1.23 -21.64
CA SER A 222 5.33 0.10 -22.07
C SER A 222 5.86 0.45 -23.46
N GLN A 223 5.00 1.08 -24.27
CA GLN A 223 5.39 1.57 -25.59
C GLN A 223 6.27 2.82 -25.44
N GLY A 224 7.38 2.88 -26.17
CA GLY A 224 8.30 4.02 -26.14
C GLY A 224 9.59 3.82 -25.35
N LEU A 225 9.87 2.60 -24.85
CA LEU A 225 11.20 2.25 -24.34
C LEU A 225 12.20 2.15 -25.49
N SER A 226 13.40 2.71 -25.29
CA SER A 226 14.54 2.38 -26.15
C SER A 226 14.96 0.92 -25.95
N PRO A 227 15.67 0.29 -26.91
CA PRO A 227 16.14 -1.09 -26.76
C PRO A 227 16.96 -1.33 -25.49
N ARG A 228 17.74 -0.33 -25.06
CA ARG A 228 18.55 -0.41 -23.84
C ARG A 228 17.69 -0.32 -22.57
N GLU A 229 16.67 0.53 -22.57
CA GLU A 229 15.71 0.61 -21.45
C GLU A 229 14.86 -0.65 -21.35
N ALA A 230 14.45 -1.24 -22.48
CA ALA A 230 13.72 -2.50 -22.50
C ALA A 230 14.55 -3.65 -21.89
N ALA A 231 15.83 -3.76 -22.26
CA ALA A 231 16.74 -4.75 -21.66
C ALA A 231 16.88 -4.53 -20.14
N ALA A 232 17.23 -3.32 -19.71
CA ALA A 232 17.38 -3.00 -18.28
C ALA A 232 16.09 -3.24 -17.47
N MET A 233 14.91 -3.01 -18.08
CA MET A 233 13.63 -3.32 -17.46
C MET A 233 13.38 -4.83 -17.34
N LEU A 234 13.82 -5.65 -18.29
CA LEU A 234 13.69 -7.10 -18.20
C LEU A 234 14.57 -7.66 -17.08
N ASP A 235 15.83 -7.21 -17.03
CA ASP A 235 16.76 -7.57 -15.97
C ASP A 235 16.18 -7.18 -14.59
N CYS A 236 15.70 -5.94 -14.45
CA CYS A 236 15.08 -5.52 -13.18
C CYS A 236 13.81 -6.32 -12.83
N VAL A 237 13.03 -6.79 -13.81
CA VAL A 237 11.87 -7.65 -13.54
C VAL A 237 12.31 -9.01 -12.99
N GLU A 238 13.42 -9.55 -13.49
CA GLU A 238 14.03 -10.78 -12.99
C GLU A 238 14.54 -10.60 -11.57
N GLU A 239 15.36 -9.59 -11.31
CA GLU A 239 15.93 -9.32 -9.98
C GLU A 239 14.85 -9.13 -8.91
N ILE A 240 13.85 -8.28 -9.17
CA ILE A 240 12.76 -8.07 -8.21
C ILE A 240 11.87 -9.32 -8.08
N GLY A 241 11.84 -10.18 -9.10
CA GLY A 241 11.24 -11.51 -9.01
C GLY A 241 11.98 -12.42 -8.04
N ASN A 242 13.31 -12.45 -8.11
CA ASN A 242 14.18 -13.21 -7.21
C ASN A 242 14.01 -12.73 -5.77
N SER A 243 14.04 -11.42 -5.53
CA SER A 243 13.80 -10.83 -4.21
C SER A 243 12.45 -11.24 -3.61
N VAL A 244 11.41 -11.37 -4.43
CA VAL A 244 10.09 -11.86 -3.96
C VAL A 244 10.19 -13.29 -3.45
N ASP A 245 10.93 -14.16 -4.12
CA ASP A 245 11.07 -15.56 -3.73
C ASP A 245 12.00 -15.73 -2.52
N GLU A 246 13.07 -14.96 -2.43
CA GLU A 246 13.97 -14.91 -1.28
C GLU A 246 13.28 -14.40 -0.01
N LEU A 247 12.48 -13.34 -0.12
CA LEU A 247 11.69 -12.82 0.99
C LEU A 247 10.60 -13.80 1.42
N LYS A 248 9.97 -14.54 0.49
CA LYS A 248 9.02 -15.62 0.85
C LYS A 248 9.71 -16.71 1.65
N ARG A 249 10.86 -17.21 1.16
CA ARG A 249 11.65 -18.24 1.86
C ARG A 249 12.04 -17.79 3.26
N SER A 250 12.46 -16.53 3.38
CA SER A 250 12.78 -15.89 4.66
C SER A 250 11.61 -15.91 5.64
N ILE A 251 10.39 -15.62 5.17
CA ILE A 251 9.17 -15.64 6.00
C ILE A 251 8.81 -17.07 6.40
N GLU A 252 8.89 -18.01 5.47
CA GLU A 252 8.63 -19.42 5.74
C GLU A 252 9.56 -19.94 6.84
N GLU A 253 10.87 -19.70 6.71
CA GLU A 253 11.87 -20.10 7.70
C GLU A 253 11.68 -19.38 9.06
N MET A 254 11.34 -18.08 9.03
CA MET A 254 11.02 -17.29 10.23
C MET A 254 9.83 -17.87 11.02
N ASN A 255 8.86 -18.51 10.34
CA ASN A 255 7.73 -19.16 11.01
C ASN A 255 8.13 -20.44 11.77
N TYR A 256 9.24 -21.08 11.39
CA TYR A 256 9.79 -22.25 12.08
C TYR A 256 10.92 -21.90 13.06
N SER A 257 11.35 -20.63 13.09
CA SER A 257 12.41 -20.16 14.00
C SER A 257 11.98 -20.22 15.48
N GLY A 258 12.86 -20.78 16.33
CA GLY A 258 12.65 -20.93 17.78
C GLY A 258 12.87 -22.33 18.34
N GLY A 259 13.35 -23.27 17.50
CA GLY A 259 13.77 -24.62 17.90
C GLY A 259 15.30 -24.81 17.90
N PRO A 260 15.79 -26.05 18.01
CA PRO A 260 17.23 -26.35 18.12
C PRO A 260 18.05 -25.93 16.88
N ASN A 261 17.41 -25.69 15.74
CA ASN A 261 18.07 -25.25 14.50
C ASN A 261 18.13 -23.72 14.36
N PHE A 262 17.76 -22.96 15.40
CA PHE A 262 17.58 -21.51 15.32
C PHE A 262 18.75 -20.76 14.65
N GLU A 263 20.00 -21.10 14.97
CA GLU A 263 21.18 -20.44 14.39
C GLU A 263 21.29 -20.62 12.87
N LEU A 264 21.09 -21.85 12.39
CA LEU A 264 21.10 -22.16 10.95
C LEU A 264 19.96 -21.45 10.24
N GLN A 265 18.75 -21.51 10.79
CA GLN A 265 17.57 -20.85 10.23
C GLN A 265 17.78 -19.33 10.12
N MET A 266 18.38 -18.74 11.15
CA MET A 266 18.65 -17.31 11.15
C MET A 266 19.72 -16.92 10.14
N SER A 267 20.77 -17.74 9.99
CA SER A 267 21.79 -17.57 8.96
C SER A 267 21.19 -17.62 7.55
N ASP A 268 20.28 -18.56 7.30
CA ASP A 268 19.59 -18.69 6.01
C ASP A 268 18.72 -17.46 5.73
N ILE A 269 17.92 -17.02 6.71
CA ILE A 269 17.09 -15.81 6.61
C ILE A 269 17.96 -14.57 6.33
N GLN A 270 19.06 -14.37 7.07
CA GLN A 270 19.97 -13.25 6.86
C GLN A 270 20.58 -13.28 5.45
N THR A 271 20.91 -14.47 4.95
CA THR A 271 21.47 -14.67 3.61
C THR A 271 20.46 -14.26 2.54
N TRP A 272 19.23 -14.78 2.60
CA TRP A 272 18.20 -14.45 1.60
C TRP A 272 17.77 -12.99 1.63
N VAL A 273 17.66 -12.37 2.80
CA VAL A 273 17.31 -10.94 2.88
C VAL A 273 18.46 -10.05 2.37
N SER A 274 19.71 -10.46 2.57
CA SER A 274 20.86 -9.73 2.02
C SER A 274 20.97 -9.90 0.50
N ALA A 275 20.61 -11.07 -0.02
CA ALA A 275 20.48 -11.31 -1.45
C ALA A 275 19.38 -10.43 -2.07
N ALA A 276 18.21 -10.34 -1.44
CA ALA A 276 17.12 -9.49 -1.92
C ALA A 276 17.51 -8.00 -1.97
N LEU A 277 18.35 -7.55 -1.03
CA LEU A 277 18.90 -6.19 -1.04
C LEU A 277 19.91 -6.00 -2.18
N THR A 278 20.68 -7.04 -2.51
CA THR A 278 21.64 -7.04 -3.62
C THR A 278 20.92 -7.03 -4.97
N ASP A 279 19.80 -7.74 -5.08
CA ASP A 279 18.93 -7.73 -6.26
C ASP A 279 18.31 -6.34 -6.48
N ASP A 280 17.87 -5.66 -5.40
CA ASP A 280 17.36 -4.28 -5.45
C ASP A 280 18.44 -3.34 -6.04
N ASP A 281 19.69 -3.44 -5.57
CA ASP A 281 20.83 -2.67 -6.09
C ASP A 281 21.15 -3.05 -7.54
N THR A 282 21.14 -4.34 -7.86
CA THR A 282 21.44 -4.87 -9.21
C THR A 282 20.41 -4.40 -10.24
N CYS A 283 19.12 -4.39 -9.89
CA CYS A 283 18.10 -3.77 -10.74
C CYS A 283 18.46 -2.31 -11.04
N MET A 284 18.92 -1.54 -10.04
CA MET A 284 19.25 -0.12 -10.24
C MET A 284 20.54 0.09 -11.04
N ASP A 285 21.51 -0.80 -10.91
CA ASP A 285 22.76 -0.78 -11.67
C ASP A 285 22.52 -0.99 -13.18
N GLY A 286 21.49 -1.76 -13.55
CA GLY A 286 21.02 -1.87 -14.94
C GLY A 286 20.63 -0.51 -15.59
N PHE A 287 20.29 0.49 -14.77
CA PHE A 287 19.97 1.86 -15.20
C PHE A 287 21.12 2.86 -14.97
N ALA A 288 22.34 2.40 -14.69
CA ALA A 288 23.49 3.27 -14.49
C ALA A 288 23.91 4.01 -15.78
N GLY A 289 24.58 5.15 -15.58
CA GLY A 289 25.12 5.96 -16.68
C GLY A 289 24.15 7.00 -17.28
N ASN A 290 24.72 7.96 -18.00
CA ASN A 290 24.00 9.13 -18.52
C ASN A 290 23.03 8.80 -19.66
N ALA A 291 23.31 7.73 -20.41
CA ALA A 291 22.46 7.27 -21.50
C ALA A 291 21.09 6.74 -21.00
N MET A 292 20.98 6.42 -19.71
CA MET A 292 19.75 5.94 -19.06
C MET A 292 18.99 7.06 -18.33
N ASN A 293 19.48 8.30 -18.39
CA ASN A 293 18.83 9.42 -17.71
C ASN A 293 17.50 9.72 -18.39
N GLY A 294 16.41 9.57 -17.65
CA GLY A 294 15.07 9.77 -18.19
C GLY A 294 13.97 9.39 -17.22
N LYS A 295 12.74 9.42 -17.74
CA LYS A 295 11.53 9.14 -16.99
C LYS A 295 11.52 7.71 -16.43
N ILE A 296 11.98 6.72 -17.22
CA ILE A 296 11.94 5.32 -16.81
C ILE A 296 12.83 5.07 -15.58
N LYS A 297 14.10 5.48 -15.64
CA LYS A 297 15.06 5.37 -14.52
C LYS A 297 14.54 6.05 -13.26
N SER A 298 13.97 7.25 -13.39
CA SER A 298 13.43 8.00 -12.25
C SER A 298 12.23 7.27 -11.62
N THR A 299 11.37 6.68 -12.46
CA THR A 299 10.20 5.91 -12.02
C THR A 299 10.64 4.64 -11.32
N VAL A 300 11.52 3.83 -11.95
CA VAL A 300 12.05 2.59 -11.37
C VAL A 300 12.72 2.88 -10.02
N ARG A 301 13.61 3.88 -9.97
CA ARG A 301 14.30 4.29 -8.73
C ARG A 301 13.35 4.59 -7.58
N SER A 302 12.22 5.23 -7.84
CA SER A 302 11.26 5.59 -6.77
C SER A 302 10.65 4.37 -6.08
N TYR A 303 10.48 3.26 -6.81
CA TYR A 303 9.97 2.01 -6.26
C TYR A 303 11.09 1.20 -5.62
N ILE A 304 12.23 1.05 -6.29
CA ILE A 304 13.31 0.17 -5.82
C ILE A 304 14.01 0.72 -4.58
N VAL A 305 14.27 2.03 -4.49
CA VAL A 305 14.82 2.63 -3.26
C VAL A 305 13.88 2.40 -2.06
N LYS A 306 12.57 2.41 -2.29
CA LYS A 306 11.60 2.11 -1.22
C LYS A 306 11.68 0.64 -0.80
N VAL A 307 11.80 -0.29 -1.74
CA VAL A 307 11.98 -1.71 -1.43
C VAL A 307 13.29 -1.92 -0.67
N ALA A 308 14.42 -1.41 -1.17
CA ALA A 308 15.73 -1.51 -0.53
C ALA A 308 15.74 -0.98 0.90
N HIS A 309 15.10 0.18 1.17
CA HIS A 309 14.97 0.70 2.53
C HIS A 309 14.18 -0.25 3.45
N LEU A 310 13.09 -0.84 2.96
CA LEU A 310 12.31 -1.80 3.72
C LEU A 310 13.08 -3.11 3.95
N THR A 311 13.79 -3.61 2.93
CA THR A 311 14.66 -4.79 3.01
C THR A 311 15.78 -4.58 4.04
N SER A 312 16.46 -3.42 4.01
CA SER A 312 17.48 -3.04 4.98
C SER A 312 16.94 -2.94 6.41
N ASN A 313 15.76 -2.32 6.59
CA ASN A 313 15.10 -2.27 7.90
C ASN A 313 14.73 -3.67 8.42
N ALA A 314 14.23 -4.55 7.54
CA ALA A 314 13.94 -5.93 7.89
C ALA A 314 15.21 -6.68 8.32
N LEU A 315 16.31 -6.55 7.56
CA LEU A 315 17.61 -7.16 7.90
C LEU A 315 18.12 -6.69 9.26
N ALA A 316 18.01 -5.39 9.57
CA ALA A 316 18.40 -4.85 10.87
C ALA A 316 17.61 -5.46 12.04
N LEU A 317 16.29 -5.65 11.87
CA LEU A 317 15.43 -6.26 12.88
C LEU A 317 15.70 -7.77 13.03
N ILE A 318 15.97 -8.47 11.93
CA ILE A 318 16.39 -9.87 11.93
C ILE A 318 17.72 -10.04 12.68
N ASN A 319 18.70 -9.18 12.41
CA ASN A 319 19.98 -9.16 13.13
C ASN A 319 19.80 -8.90 14.63
N ASN A 320 18.87 -8.00 15.01
CA ASN A 320 18.55 -7.76 16.41
C ASN A 320 17.90 -9.00 17.08
N TYR A 321 17.01 -9.69 16.36
CA TYR A 321 16.38 -10.90 16.86
C TYR A 321 17.40 -12.03 17.04
N ALA A 322 18.26 -12.25 16.06
CA ALA A 322 19.37 -13.20 16.10
C ALA A 322 20.26 -12.97 17.33
N GLY A 323 20.68 -11.73 17.54
CA GLY A 323 21.59 -11.35 18.63
C GLY A 323 20.99 -11.43 20.03
N LYS A 324 19.66 -11.37 20.19
CA LYS A 324 19.01 -11.49 21.50
C LYS A 324 18.89 -12.94 21.98
N GLN A 325 18.78 -13.90 21.05
CA GLN A 325 18.66 -15.32 21.37
C GLN A 325 20.01 -15.94 21.76
N THR A 326 21.12 -15.47 21.18
CA THR A 326 22.48 -15.91 21.54
C THR A 326 22.95 -15.42 22.91
N THR A 327 22.24 -14.47 23.52
CA THR A 327 22.55 -13.91 24.86
C THR A 327 21.72 -14.50 26.00
N THR A 328 20.81 -15.44 25.73
CA THR A 328 19.99 -16.11 26.76
C THR A 328 20.70 -17.41 27.20
N PRO A 329 21.10 -17.56 28.48
CA PRO A 329 21.79 -18.75 28.97
C PRO A 329 20.97 -20.03 28.90
#